data_AF-A0A1R1BKM2-F1
#
_entry.id   AF-A0A1R1BKM2-F1
#
_cell.length_a   1.000
_cell.length_b   1.000
_cell.length_c   1.000
_cell.angle_alpha   90.00
_cell.angle_beta   90.00
_cell.angle_gamma   90.00
#
_symmetry.space_group_name_H-M   'P 1'
#
loop_
_entity.id
_entity.type
_entity.pdbx_description
1 polymer ?
#
loop_
_entity_poly.entity_id
_entity_poly.type
_entity_poly.pdbx_seq_one_letter_code
_entity_poly.pdbx_strand_id
1 'polypeptide(L)'
;MNKPAVETVEGSAETVTDTTTESTATEGTSTTTETETPATTTDDKMFEEPLVKPGDEVLVPTMLLNLLERTWFYDAPNGKPIGALSSQVIDTTGEVVDGFDGGEWVQVYTWKGKAWIHVAIQ
;
A
#
# COMPACT_ATOMS: atom_id res chain seq x y z
N MET A 1 -14.75 -2.06 -56.36
CA MET A 1 -14.53 -3.31 -55.60
C MET A 1 -14.45 -2.95 -54.12
N ASN A 2 -15.28 -3.61 -53.32
CA ASN A 2 -15.22 -3.86 -51.86
C ASN A 2 -14.82 -2.73 -50.89
N LYS A 3 -15.83 -2.33 -50.12
CA LYS A 3 -15.82 -1.51 -48.88
C LYS A 3 -15.52 -2.43 -47.67
N PRO A 4 -14.70 -2.05 -46.68
CA PRO A 4 -14.65 -2.77 -45.40
C PRO A 4 -15.94 -2.50 -44.59
N ALA A 5 -16.40 -3.52 -43.85
CA ALA A 5 -17.75 -3.55 -43.28
C ALA A 5 -17.93 -2.66 -42.04
N VAL A 6 -19.18 -2.24 -41.84
CA VAL A 6 -19.73 -1.93 -40.52
C VAL A 6 -20.62 -3.11 -40.14
N GLU A 7 -20.38 -3.70 -38.97
CA GLU A 7 -21.35 -4.55 -38.29
C GLU A 7 -21.62 -3.93 -36.92
N THR A 8 -22.90 -3.95 -36.52
CA THR A 8 -23.42 -3.28 -35.33
C THR A 8 -24.62 -4.09 -34.86
N VAL A 9 -24.80 -4.14 -33.52
CA VAL A 9 -25.99 -4.73 -32.86
C VAL A 9 -26.01 -6.29 -32.90
N GLU A 10 -26.46 -7.04 -31.88
CA GLU A 10 -27.21 -6.74 -30.63
C GLU A 10 -26.69 -7.62 -29.46
N GLY A 11 -27.08 -7.31 -28.21
CA GLY A 11 -26.62 -8.04 -27.02
C GLY A 11 -27.50 -9.23 -26.59
N SER A 12 -26.97 -10.07 -25.69
CA SER A 12 -27.76 -11.03 -24.91
C SER A 12 -27.08 -11.35 -23.57
N ALA A 13 -27.89 -11.63 -22.56
CA ALA A 13 -27.49 -12.11 -21.23
C ALA A 13 -28.28 -13.42 -20.93
N GLU A 14 -28.21 -14.09 -19.78
CA GLU A 14 -27.56 -13.84 -18.48
C GLU A 14 -26.92 -15.15 -17.95
N THR A 15 -26.11 -15.10 -16.88
CA THR A 15 -26.35 -15.91 -15.66
C THR A 15 -25.33 -15.65 -14.54
N VAL A 16 -25.85 -15.60 -13.31
CA VAL A 16 -25.10 -15.48 -12.04
C VAL A 16 -24.96 -16.87 -11.42
N THR A 17 -23.83 -17.15 -10.76
CA THR A 17 -23.75 -18.14 -9.68
C THR A 17 -22.96 -17.57 -8.51
N ASP A 18 -23.68 -17.11 -7.49
CA ASP A 18 -23.15 -16.90 -6.15
C ASP A 18 -22.42 -18.14 -5.63
N THR A 19 -21.41 -17.94 -4.80
CA THR A 19 -21.10 -18.90 -3.73
C THR A 19 -20.79 -18.11 -2.46
N THR A 20 -21.87 -17.70 -1.81
CA THR A 20 -21.84 -17.36 -0.38
C THR A 20 -21.64 -18.64 0.42
N THR A 21 -20.59 -18.70 1.22
CA THR A 21 -20.54 -19.58 2.40
C THR A 21 -20.17 -18.71 3.60
N GLU A 22 -21.20 -18.39 4.37
CA GLU A 22 -21.13 -17.66 5.62
C GLU A 22 -20.65 -18.56 6.77
N SER A 23 -19.87 -17.96 7.67
CA SER A 23 -19.69 -18.26 9.11
C SER A 23 -19.86 -19.68 9.65
N THR A 24 -18.85 -20.13 10.41
CA THR A 24 -19.09 -20.90 11.64
C THR A 24 -18.06 -20.51 12.69
N ALA A 25 -18.51 -19.82 13.73
CA ALA A 25 -17.72 -19.64 14.94
C ALA A 25 -17.61 -20.98 15.69
N THR A 26 -16.51 -21.19 16.41
CA THR A 26 -16.46 -22.18 17.48
C THR A 26 -15.74 -21.56 18.66
N GLU A 27 -16.51 -21.28 19.70
CA GLU A 27 -16.03 -20.79 20.98
C GLU A 27 -15.20 -21.85 21.71
N GLY A 28 -14.32 -21.36 22.59
CA GLY A 28 -14.23 -21.91 23.94
C GLY A 28 -13.62 -23.30 24.11
N THR A 29 -12.35 -23.34 24.48
CA THR A 29 -11.94 -24.13 25.65
C THR A 29 -10.81 -23.39 26.38
N SER A 30 -11.21 -22.61 27.38
CA SER A 30 -10.29 -22.20 28.44
C SER A 30 -10.05 -23.41 29.35
N THR A 31 -8.83 -23.91 29.43
CA THR A 31 -8.42 -24.79 30.52
C THR A 31 -7.67 -23.96 31.56
N THR A 32 -8.42 -23.42 32.50
CA THR A 32 -7.85 -22.89 33.74
C THR A 32 -7.24 -24.05 34.53
N THR A 33 -5.98 -23.90 34.95
CA THR A 33 -5.43 -24.66 36.07
C THR A 33 -4.71 -23.66 36.95
N GLU A 34 -5.46 -23.10 37.90
CA GLU A 34 -4.88 -22.34 38.99
C GLU A 34 -4.05 -23.29 39.87
N THR A 35 -2.85 -22.86 40.23
CA THR A 35 -2.11 -23.41 41.36
C THR A 35 -1.41 -22.25 42.03
N GLU A 36 -2.06 -21.73 43.07
CA GLU A 36 -1.50 -20.68 43.91
C GLU A 36 -0.29 -21.22 44.70
N THR A 37 0.81 -20.47 44.73
CA THR A 37 1.64 -20.21 45.92
C THR A 37 2.72 -19.19 45.54
N PRO A 38 2.91 -18.09 46.29
CA PRO A 38 3.88 -17.06 45.95
C PRO A 38 5.30 -17.44 46.38
N ALA A 39 6.27 -17.24 45.49
CA ALA A 39 7.69 -17.30 45.82
C ALA A 39 8.44 -16.15 45.12
N THR A 40 8.68 -15.08 45.88
CA THR A 40 9.57 -13.97 45.48
C THR A 40 10.96 -14.50 45.16
N THR A 41 11.47 -14.25 43.95
CA THR A 41 12.91 -14.25 43.68
C THR A 41 13.22 -13.22 42.60
N THR A 42 13.99 -12.21 42.97
CA THR A 42 14.57 -11.21 42.09
C THR A 42 15.59 -11.85 41.15
N ASP A 43 15.21 -12.06 39.90
CA ASP A 43 16.09 -12.02 38.72
C ASP A 43 15.21 -11.70 37.50
N ASP A 44 14.81 -10.44 37.40
CA ASP A 44 13.82 -9.98 36.42
C ASP A 44 14.44 -9.93 35.02
N LYS A 45 14.37 -11.07 34.32
CA LYS A 45 14.59 -11.12 32.87
C LYS A 45 13.45 -10.39 32.19
N MET A 46 13.57 -9.06 32.16
CA MET A 46 12.81 -8.16 31.32
C MET A 46 13.07 -8.50 29.85
N PHE A 47 12.36 -9.52 29.34
CA PHE A 47 11.84 -9.45 27.99
C PHE A 47 10.76 -8.38 28.02
N GLU A 48 11.17 -7.12 27.85
CA GLU A 48 10.25 -6.02 27.62
C GLU A 48 9.39 -6.41 26.41
N GLU A 49 8.10 -6.66 26.66
CA GLU A 49 7.14 -6.92 25.59
C GLU A 49 7.15 -5.70 24.66
N PRO A 50 7.32 -5.88 23.33
CA PRO A 50 7.42 -4.76 22.42
C PRO A 50 6.14 -3.91 22.54
N LEU A 51 6.31 -2.66 22.97
CA LEU A 51 5.23 -1.72 23.36
C LEU A 51 4.28 -1.29 22.22
N VAL A 52 4.31 -2.00 21.09
CA VAL A 52 3.53 -1.71 19.88
C VAL A 52 2.07 -2.09 20.12
N LYS A 53 1.28 -1.08 20.49
CA LYS A 53 -0.17 -1.24 20.70
C LYS A 53 -0.86 -1.38 19.34
N PRO A 54 -1.92 -2.20 19.22
CA PRO A 54 -2.79 -2.16 18.05
C PRO A 54 -3.31 -0.73 17.83
N GLY A 55 -2.98 -0.13 16.67
CA GLY A 55 -3.27 1.28 16.38
C GLY A 55 -2.09 2.25 16.49
N ASP A 56 -0.89 1.82 16.88
CA ASP A 56 0.36 2.59 16.72
C ASP A 56 0.91 2.53 15.27
N GLU A 57 0.01 2.37 14.30
CA GLU A 57 0.33 2.34 12.88
C GLU A 57 0.55 3.79 12.40
N VAL A 58 1.82 4.15 12.20
CA VAL A 58 2.20 5.43 11.58
C VAL A 58 1.81 5.39 10.09
N LEU A 59 0.54 5.63 9.81
CA LEU A 59 0.04 5.86 8.46
C LEU A 59 0.61 7.18 7.95
N VAL A 60 1.65 7.09 7.12
CA VAL A 60 2.21 8.26 6.44
C VAL A 60 1.13 8.77 5.46
N PRO A 61 0.67 10.04 5.58
CA PRO A 61 -0.47 10.51 4.82
C PRO A 61 -0.16 10.55 3.32
N THR A 62 -0.95 9.84 2.51
CA THR A 62 -0.79 9.86 1.06
C THR A 62 -1.30 11.17 0.45
N MET A 63 -0.78 11.52 -0.71
CA MET A 63 -1.10 12.76 -1.42
C MET A 63 -1.35 12.49 -2.90
N LEU A 64 -2.29 13.21 -3.50
CA LEU A 64 -2.53 13.16 -4.94
C LEU A 64 -1.52 14.05 -5.68
N LEU A 65 -0.66 13.43 -6.49
CA LEU A 65 0.32 14.09 -7.34
C LEU A 65 -0.24 14.22 -8.76
N ASN A 66 -0.39 15.45 -9.24
CA ASN A 66 -0.85 15.75 -10.59
C ASN A 66 0.34 15.96 -11.54
N LEU A 67 0.61 14.97 -12.39
CA LEU A 67 1.66 15.04 -13.42
C LEU A 67 1.09 15.75 -14.65
N LEU A 68 1.53 16.97 -14.91
CA LEU A 68 1.06 17.79 -16.05
C LEU A 68 1.72 17.42 -17.39
N GLU A 69 2.84 16.71 -17.35
CA GLU A 69 3.62 16.32 -18.53
C GLU A 69 4.26 14.93 -18.34
N ARG A 70 5.26 14.58 -19.17
CA ARG A 70 6.00 13.33 -19.00
C ARG A 70 7.01 13.47 -17.86
N THR A 71 6.73 12.81 -16.73
CA THR A 71 7.60 12.83 -15.55
C THR A 71 8.43 11.55 -15.45
N TRP A 72 9.73 11.69 -15.24
CA TRP A 72 10.64 10.56 -15.01
C TRP A 72 10.51 10.02 -13.57
N PHE A 73 10.64 8.71 -13.42
CA PHE A 73 10.67 8.06 -12.10
C PHE A 73 11.91 7.18 -11.93
N TYR A 74 12.32 7.03 -10.68
CA TYR A 74 13.63 6.56 -10.25
C TYR A 74 13.49 5.40 -9.25
N ASP A 75 14.50 4.53 -9.16
CA ASP A 75 14.56 3.45 -8.18
C ASP A 75 14.86 3.95 -6.76
N ALA A 76 15.67 4.99 -6.65
CA ALA A 76 16.00 5.69 -5.41
C ALA A 76 16.06 7.22 -5.63
N PRO A 77 15.94 8.04 -4.56
CA PRO A 77 16.23 9.47 -4.63
C PRO A 77 17.63 9.74 -5.19
N ASN A 78 17.75 10.66 -6.14
CA ASN A 78 18.99 10.96 -6.87
C ASN A 78 19.57 9.77 -7.66
N GLY A 79 18.78 8.72 -7.89
CA GLY A 79 19.14 7.54 -8.67
C GLY A 79 19.15 7.79 -10.19
N LYS A 80 19.02 6.72 -10.97
CA LYS A 80 18.87 6.81 -12.43
C LYS A 80 17.41 6.62 -12.84
N PRO A 81 16.93 7.30 -13.90
CA PRO A 81 15.55 7.13 -14.35
C PRO A 81 15.36 5.70 -14.84
N ILE A 82 14.42 4.97 -14.23
CA ILE A 82 14.06 3.59 -14.58
C ILE A 82 12.82 3.52 -15.49
N GLY A 83 12.13 4.65 -15.66
CA GLY A 83 10.99 4.80 -16.55
C GLY A 83 10.43 6.22 -16.51
N ALA A 84 9.33 6.44 -17.24
CA ALA A 84 8.57 7.69 -17.20
C ALA A 84 7.06 7.39 -17.17
N LEU A 85 6.31 8.27 -16.53
CA LEU A 85 4.85 8.32 -16.59
C LEU A 85 4.43 9.42 -17.58
N SER A 86 3.28 9.24 -18.22
CA SER A 86 2.61 10.32 -18.97
C SER A 86 1.88 11.25 -18.00
N SER A 87 1.32 12.35 -18.51
CA SER A 87 0.45 13.21 -17.70
C SER A 87 -0.77 12.44 -17.19
N GLN A 88 -0.97 12.45 -15.88
CA GLN A 88 -2.04 11.78 -15.13
C GLN A 88 -2.01 12.23 -13.65
N VAL A 89 -3.07 11.92 -12.90
CA VAL A 89 -3.07 12.05 -11.43
C VAL A 89 -2.77 10.68 -10.83
N ILE A 90 -1.86 10.62 -9.84
CA ILE A 90 -1.51 9.42 -9.08
C ILE A 90 -1.53 9.68 -7.58
N ASP A 91 -1.64 8.61 -6.79
CA ASP A 91 -1.47 8.65 -5.34
C ASP A 91 -0.01 8.37 -4.96
N THR A 92 0.52 9.07 -3.94
CA THR A 92 1.83 8.78 -3.35
C THR A 92 1.72 7.66 -2.31
N THR A 93 2.84 7.14 -1.83
CA THR A 93 2.86 6.21 -0.69
C THR A 93 2.87 6.93 0.67
N GLY A 94 2.80 8.28 0.65
CA GLY A 94 3.07 9.16 1.79
C GLY A 94 4.55 9.39 2.08
N GLU A 95 5.45 8.53 1.61
CA GLU A 95 6.90 8.67 1.87
C GLU A 95 7.48 9.83 1.04
N VAL A 96 8.04 10.83 1.72
CA VAL A 96 8.67 12.02 1.15
C VAL A 96 10.06 12.21 1.75
N VAL A 97 11.04 12.60 0.95
CA VAL A 97 12.44 12.83 1.34
C VAL A 97 12.96 14.11 0.70
N ASP A 98 13.62 14.97 1.48
CA ASP A 98 14.25 16.19 0.96
C ASP A 98 15.39 15.87 -0.03
N GLY A 99 15.35 16.51 -1.19
CA GLY A 99 16.43 16.49 -2.18
C GLY A 99 17.56 17.45 -1.81
N PHE A 100 18.80 17.03 -2.05
CA PHE A 100 19.98 17.88 -1.81
C PHE A 100 20.01 19.15 -2.69
N ASP A 101 19.27 19.14 -3.80
CA ASP A 101 19.11 20.25 -4.73
C ASP A 101 17.96 21.20 -4.37
N GLY A 102 17.23 20.94 -3.27
CA GLY A 102 16.12 21.76 -2.80
C GLY A 102 14.75 21.41 -3.39
N GLY A 103 14.65 20.37 -4.23
CA GLY A 103 13.37 19.74 -4.57
C GLY A 103 13.00 18.62 -3.59
N GLU A 104 11.77 18.13 -3.64
CA GLU A 104 11.30 17.02 -2.81
C GLU A 104 11.25 15.72 -3.63
N TRP A 105 11.61 14.59 -3.02
CA TRP A 105 11.44 13.26 -3.59
C TRP A 105 10.22 12.59 -2.98
N VAL A 106 9.19 12.36 -3.79
CA VAL A 106 7.96 11.68 -3.36
C VAL A 106 7.92 10.25 -3.90
N GLN A 107 7.61 9.29 -3.03
CA GLN A 107 7.48 7.90 -3.44
C GLN A 107 6.06 7.62 -3.97
N VAL A 108 5.98 6.87 -5.06
CA VAL A 108 4.74 6.52 -5.77
C VAL A 108 4.72 5.04 -6.14
N TYR A 109 3.53 4.49 -6.35
CA TYR A 109 3.37 3.16 -6.93
C TYR A 109 3.31 3.24 -8.46
N THR A 110 4.09 2.38 -9.12
CA THR A 110 4.11 2.22 -10.57
C THR A 110 3.94 0.75 -10.95
N TRP A 111 3.79 0.48 -12.25
CA TRP A 111 3.85 -0.89 -12.80
C TRP A 111 5.22 -1.59 -12.63
N LYS A 112 6.26 -0.86 -12.14
CA LYS A 112 7.55 -1.42 -11.70
C LYS A 112 7.63 -1.65 -10.18
N GLY A 113 6.59 -1.32 -9.42
CA GLY A 113 6.60 -1.29 -7.96
C GLY A 113 6.80 0.13 -7.43
N LYS A 114 7.36 0.25 -6.22
CA LYS A 114 7.73 1.54 -5.62
C LYS A 114 8.77 2.26 -6.49
N ALA A 115 8.55 3.54 -6.73
CA ALA A 115 9.49 4.41 -7.41
C ALA A 115 9.44 5.82 -6.80
N TRP A 116 10.44 6.64 -7.11
CA TRP A 116 10.54 8.01 -6.65
C TRP A 116 10.35 8.99 -7.80
N ILE A 117 9.65 10.09 -7.56
CA ILE A 117 9.52 11.23 -8.46
C ILE A 117 10.13 12.45 -7.77
N HIS A 118 10.94 13.21 -8.52
CA HIS A 118 11.45 14.49 -8.06
C HIS A 118 10.43 15.59 -8.40
N VAL A 119 10.04 16.34 -7.38
CA VAL A 119 9.12 17.47 -7.44
C VAL A 119 9.93 18.72 -7.12
N ALA A 120 10.28 19.47 -8.16
CA ALA A 120 10.86 20.79 -7.96
C ALA A 120 9.78 21.75 -7.41
N ILE A 121 10.08 22.42 -6.31
CA ILE A 121 9.33 23.59 -5.85
C ILE A 121 9.43 24.69 -6.92
N GLN A 122 8.29 25.24 -7.34
CA GLN A 122 8.17 26.31 -8.34
C GLN A 122 8.11 27.70 -7.70
#